data_AF-A0A0K6HVN5-F1
#
_entry.id   AF-A0A0K6HVN5-F1
#
_cell.length_a   1.000
_cell.length_b   1.000
_cell.length_c   1.000
_cell.angle_alpha   90.00
_cell.angle_beta   90.00
_cell.angle_gamma   90.00
#
_symmetry.space_group_name_H-M   'P 1'
#
loop_
_entity.id
_entity.type
_entity.pdbx_description
1 polymer ?
#
loop_
_entity_poly.entity_id
_entity_poly.type
_entity_poly.pdbx_seq_one_letter_code
_entity_poly.pdbx_strand_id
1 'polypeptide(L)'
;MPANPTPIRPVIPANFLLGTLRLANNAGQYSIEDGQFPSLYFIDNAVNFIRYRPLHRAGFLISEKAGREVYMYAGQWNDNQTIQANLANNTIYSVQLGNNKTTIGNNLLASQANQKSTQQLIAFNAANNPIPMGEETVYINAGPLQGLFFGGSATATNNKYQPLNMLDFRPGAVNGVHRGHTVTMPQAITGFYESRFPGLLTCLMQAGQSKQELTIPLPSTGRSLSIPIRSNVEYFPQTMFDTSNPAQAEVEQQAFLMTMIRSFS
;
A
#
# COMPACT_ATOMS: atom_id res chain seq x y z
N MET A 1 16.31 0.61 11.28
CA MET A 1 17.11 1.66 10.61
C MET A 1 16.94 2.93 11.44
N PRO A 2 17.99 3.75 11.62
CA PRO A 2 17.85 5.05 12.28
C PRO A 2 16.88 5.95 11.50
N ALA A 3 16.32 6.95 12.18
CA ALA A 3 15.49 7.96 11.56
C ALA A 3 16.36 8.95 10.75
N ASN A 4 16.10 9.08 9.46
CA ASN A 4 16.84 9.97 8.57
C ASN A 4 15.99 11.19 8.22
N PRO A 5 16.53 12.42 8.27
CA PRO A 5 15.82 13.58 7.75
C PRO A 5 15.68 13.49 6.23
N THR A 6 14.61 14.05 5.68
CA THR A 6 14.52 14.33 4.24
C THR A 6 15.65 15.25 3.77
N PRO A 7 16.16 15.13 2.53
CA PRO A 7 15.62 14.29 1.45
C PRO A 7 15.94 12.80 1.58
N ILE A 8 14.94 11.96 1.35
CA ILE A 8 15.06 10.49 1.31
C ILE A 8 15.22 10.08 -0.15
N ARG A 9 16.46 10.10 -0.63
CA ARG A 9 16.82 10.03 -2.07
C ARG A 9 16.14 8.93 -2.89
N PRO A 10 15.86 7.71 -2.39
CA PRO A 10 15.18 6.71 -3.20
C PRO A 10 13.70 7.02 -3.51
N VAL A 11 13.11 8.05 -2.89
CA VAL A 11 11.75 8.55 -3.19
C VAL A 11 11.80 9.41 -4.45
N ILE A 12 11.78 8.73 -5.60
CA ILE A 12 11.71 9.37 -6.92
C ILE A 12 10.71 8.61 -7.80
N PRO A 13 10.13 9.25 -8.83
CA PRO A 13 9.16 8.60 -9.71
C PRO A 13 9.68 7.29 -10.33
N ALA A 14 10.97 7.26 -10.70
CA ALA A 14 11.59 6.07 -11.29
C ALA A 14 11.61 4.86 -10.33
N ASN A 15 11.51 5.06 -9.02
CA ASN A 15 11.52 3.98 -8.03
C ASN A 15 10.11 3.65 -7.53
N PHE A 16 9.06 4.37 -7.95
CA PHE A 16 7.69 4.07 -7.57
C PHE A 16 7.16 2.88 -8.37
N LEU A 17 7.11 1.70 -7.75
CA LEU A 17 6.80 0.45 -8.47
C LEU A 17 5.40 -0.08 -8.26
N LEU A 18 4.79 0.25 -7.12
CA LEU A 18 3.43 -0.19 -6.78
C LEU A 18 2.90 0.67 -5.64
N GLY A 19 1.58 0.68 -5.49
CA GLY A 19 0.93 1.09 -4.26
C GLY A 19 0.07 -0.01 -3.68
N THR A 20 -0.54 0.28 -2.53
CA THR A 20 -1.53 -0.62 -1.93
C THR A 20 -2.78 0.14 -1.50
N LEU A 21 -3.94 -0.49 -1.71
CA LEU A 21 -5.28 0.01 -1.40
C LEU A 21 -6.06 -1.05 -0.62
N ARG A 22 -6.89 -0.63 0.32
CA ARG A 22 -7.87 -1.49 0.99
C ARG A 22 -9.12 -1.54 0.14
N LEU A 23 -9.73 -2.71 0.13
CA LEU A 23 -11.00 -2.92 -0.53
C LEU A 23 -12.05 -3.24 0.53
N ALA A 24 -13.21 -2.59 0.42
CA ALA A 24 -14.42 -3.08 1.05
C ALA A 24 -14.87 -4.34 0.32
N ASN A 25 -15.41 -5.31 1.07
CA ASN A 25 -15.91 -6.56 0.52
C ASN A 25 -17.33 -6.81 1.03
N ASN A 26 -18.30 -6.65 0.13
CA ASN A 26 -19.71 -6.95 0.40
C ASN A 26 -20.09 -8.24 -0.33
N ALA A 27 -20.00 -9.37 0.37
CA ALA A 27 -20.34 -10.70 -0.16
C ALA A 27 -19.65 -11.07 -1.50
N GLY A 28 -18.38 -10.67 -1.67
CA GLY A 28 -17.59 -10.94 -2.88
C GLY A 28 -17.64 -9.82 -3.93
N GLN A 29 -18.41 -8.75 -3.67
CA GLN A 29 -18.34 -7.51 -4.43
C GLN A 29 -17.33 -6.58 -3.79
N TYR A 30 -16.23 -6.34 -4.50
CA TYR A 30 -15.15 -5.49 -4.02
C TYR A 30 -15.31 -4.06 -4.52
N SER A 31 -15.06 -3.09 -3.65
CA SER A 31 -14.92 -1.67 -3.99
C SER A 31 -13.75 -1.07 -3.24
N ILE A 32 -13.17 0.02 -3.76
CA ILE A 32 -12.15 0.77 -3.03
C ILE A 32 -12.79 1.36 -1.77
N GLU A 33 -12.14 1.20 -0.62
CA GLU A 33 -12.62 1.76 0.64
C GLU A 33 -12.59 3.30 0.60
N ASP A 34 -13.68 3.94 1.01
CA ASP A 34 -13.77 5.39 1.06
C ASP A 34 -12.86 5.96 2.16
N GLY A 35 -12.40 7.20 1.98
CA GLY A 35 -11.53 7.89 2.94
C GLY A 35 -10.08 7.40 2.99
N GLN A 36 -9.73 6.29 2.33
CA GLN A 36 -8.36 5.79 2.35
C GLN A 36 -7.42 6.53 1.39
N PHE A 37 -6.16 6.70 1.79
CA PHE A 37 -5.07 7.05 0.89
C PHE A 37 -4.22 5.81 0.58
N PRO A 38 -3.90 5.56 -0.69
CA PRO A 38 -2.99 4.49 -1.03
C PRO A 38 -1.64 4.64 -0.32
N SER A 39 -1.06 3.52 0.10
CA SER A 39 0.37 3.53 0.46
C SER A 39 1.21 3.49 -0.81
N LEU A 40 2.35 4.18 -0.82
CA LEU A 40 3.27 4.20 -1.96
C LEU A 40 4.53 3.41 -1.61
N TYR A 41 5.04 2.64 -2.56
CA TYR A 41 6.23 1.83 -2.37
C TYR A 41 7.31 2.22 -3.38
N PHE A 42 8.40 2.74 -2.85
CA PHE A 42 9.59 3.08 -3.61
C PHE A 42 10.65 2.02 -3.39
N ILE A 43 11.09 1.40 -4.46
CA ILE A 43 12.09 0.34 -4.42
C ILE A 43 13.13 0.62 -5.49
N ASP A 44 14.40 0.54 -5.12
CA ASP A 44 15.53 0.71 -6.04
C ASP A 44 16.30 -0.60 -6.27
N ASN A 45 17.34 -0.54 -7.10
CA ASN A 45 18.19 -1.71 -7.37
C ASN A 45 19.21 -1.99 -6.25
N ALA A 46 19.37 -1.06 -5.29
CA ALA A 46 20.17 -1.24 -4.09
C ALA A 46 19.35 -1.85 -2.93
N VAL A 47 18.18 -2.40 -3.23
CA VAL A 47 17.23 -3.04 -2.30
C VAL A 47 16.77 -2.11 -1.16
N ASN A 48 16.79 -0.79 -1.39
CA ASN A 48 16.11 0.14 -0.50
C ASN A 48 14.61 -0.01 -0.73
N PHE A 49 13.86 -0.22 0.34
CA PHE A 49 12.40 -0.34 0.33
C PHE A 49 11.82 0.75 1.21
N ILE A 50 11.11 1.68 0.59
CA ILE A 50 10.49 2.81 1.26
C ILE A 50 8.98 2.70 1.11
N ARG A 51 8.27 2.67 2.23
CA ARG A 51 6.81 2.71 2.26
C ARG A 51 6.33 4.05 2.80
N TYR A 52 5.57 4.76 1.99
CA TYR A 52 4.82 5.93 2.41
C TYR A 52 3.46 5.48 2.90
N ARG A 53 3.12 5.88 4.12
CA ARG A 53 1.80 5.69 4.71
C ARG A 53 1.21 7.08 4.99
N PRO A 54 0.61 7.72 3.98
CA PRO A 54 0.16 9.10 4.08
C PRO A 54 -1.06 9.27 4.99
N LEU A 55 -1.93 8.25 5.06
CA LEU A 55 -3.06 8.22 5.99
C LEU A 55 -3.20 6.84 6.64
N HIS A 56 -3.06 6.81 7.96
CA HIS A 56 -3.32 5.64 8.79
C HIS A 56 -3.70 6.15 10.17
N ARG A 57 -4.48 5.38 10.95
CA ARG A 57 -4.82 5.73 12.34
C ARG A 57 -3.60 6.04 13.22
N ALA A 58 -2.45 5.43 12.91
CA ALA A 58 -1.17 5.70 13.57
C ALA A 58 -0.39 6.88 12.96
N GLY A 59 -1.05 7.69 12.13
CA GLY A 59 -0.48 8.89 11.52
C GLY A 59 0.34 8.65 10.26
N PHE A 60 0.95 9.76 9.80
CA PHE A 60 1.88 9.80 8.68
C PHE A 60 3.19 9.10 9.02
N LEU A 61 3.68 8.27 8.11
CA LEU A 61 4.96 7.56 8.28
C LEU A 61 5.64 7.38 6.93
N ILE A 62 6.94 7.69 6.88
CA ILE A 62 7.86 7.21 5.84
C ILE A 62 8.70 6.10 6.46
N SER A 63 8.47 4.84 6.08
CA SER A 63 9.23 3.71 6.61
C SER A 63 10.34 3.34 5.65
N GLU A 64 11.59 3.32 6.13
CA GLU A 64 12.74 2.83 5.38
C GLU A 64 13.16 1.46 5.90
N LYS A 65 13.13 0.46 5.03
CA LYS A 65 13.59 -0.90 5.29
C LYS A 65 14.51 -1.33 4.15
N ALA A 66 15.65 -1.92 4.43
CA ALA A 66 16.51 -2.47 3.39
C ALA A 66 16.32 -3.99 3.28
N GLY A 67 16.56 -4.54 2.08
CA GLY A 67 16.60 -5.98 1.85
C GLY A 67 15.28 -6.68 2.15
N ARG A 68 14.17 -6.05 1.79
CA ARG A 68 12.84 -6.67 1.89
C ARG A 68 12.59 -7.52 0.66
N GLU A 69 12.01 -8.69 0.90
CA GLU A 69 11.43 -9.53 -0.13
C GLU A 69 9.94 -9.25 -0.19
N VAL A 70 9.40 -9.19 -1.41
CA VAL A 70 8.05 -8.73 -1.70
C VAL A 70 7.29 -9.84 -2.41
N TYR A 71 6.07 -10.07 -1.95
CA TYR A 71 5.11 -11.03 -2.48
C TYR A 71 3.73 -10.35 -2.60
N MET A 72 2.92 -10.93 -3.46
CA MET A 72 1.46 -10.79 -3.46
C MET A 72 0.86 -12.06 -2.87
N TYR A 73 -0.22 -11.96 -2.10
CA TYR A 73 -0.91 -13.15 -1.59
C TYR A 73 -2.43 -12.97 -1.45
N ALA A 74 -3.16 -14.07 -1.55
CA ALA A 74 -4.59 -14.19 -1.30
C ALA A 74 -4.86 -15.41 -0.40
N GLY A 75 -6.01 -15.46 0.29
CA GLY A 75 -6.36 -16.53 1.21
C GLY A 75 -6.08 -16.22 2.68
N GLN A 76 -5.98 -17.27 3.50
CA GLN A 76 -5.91 -17.16 4.95
C GLN A 76 -4.47 -17.23 5.47
N TRP A 77 -3.93 -16.07 5.82
CA TRP A 77 -2.67 -15.98 6.55
C TRP A 77 -2.86 -16.38 8.01
N ASN A 78 -1.99 -17.27 8.51
CA ASN A 78 -1.98 -17.73 9.89
C ASN A 78 -0.85 -17.05 10.67
N ASP A 79 -1.21 -16.14 11.59
CA ASP A 79 -0.23 -15.41 12.43
C ASP A 79 0.51 -16.30 13.43
N ASN A 80 0.01 -17.51 13.70
CA ASN A 80 0.68 -18.47 14.58
C ASN A 80 1.73 -19.32 13.84
N GLN A 81 1.85 -19.15 12.52
CA GLN A 81 2.82 -19.87 11.69
C GLN A 81 3.98 -18.94 11.27
N THR A 82 5.14 -19.53 11.03
CA THR A 82 6.26 -18.80 10.43
C THR A 82 5.91 -18.33 9.02
N ILE A 83 6.67 -17.37 8.50
CA ILE A 83 6.52 -16.88 7.13
C ILE A 83 6.65 -18.04 6.12
N GLN A 84 7.68 -18.88 6.28
CA GLN A 84 7.92 -20.03 5.39
C GLN A 84 6.81 -21.07 5.50
N ALA A 85 6.27 -21.31 6.70
CA ALA A 85 5.15 -22.23 6.87
C ALA A 85 3.89 -21.71 6.17
N ASN A 86 3.60 -20.41 6.25
CA ASN A 86 2.50 -19.82 5.49
C ASN A 86 2.72 -19.96 3.98
N LEU A 87 3.91 -19.61 3.48
CA LEU A 87 4.23 -19.68 2.04
C LEU A 87 4.21 -21.10 1.46
N ALA A 88 4.46 -22.12 2.28
CA ALA A 88 4.38 -23.52 1.88
C ALA A 88 2.98 -24.13 2.06
N ASN A 89 2.07 -23.45 2.77
CA ASN A 89 0.74 -23.95 3.07
C ASN A 89 -0.23 -23.68 1.91
N ASN A 90 -1.18 -24.59 1.69
CA ASN A 90 -2.20 -24.46 0.66
C ASN A 90 -3.37 -23.53 1.06
N THR A 91 -3.29 -22.89 2.24
CA THR A 91 -4.27 -21.93 2.73
C THR A 91 -4.09 -20.53 2.13
N ILE A 92 -2.95 -20.28 1.48
CA ILE A 92 -2.71 -19.05 0.71
C ILE A 92 -2.29 -19.38 -0.71
N TYR A 93 -2.68 -18.51 -1.64
CA TYR A 93 -2.08 -18.41 -2.95
C TYR A 93 -1.09 -17.25 -2.91
N SER A 94 0.12 -17.42 -3.43
CA SER A 94 1.13 -16.35 -3.39
C SER A 94 1.95 -16.25 -4.68
N VAL A 95 2.41 -15.04 -4.97
CA VAL A 95 3.28 -14.73 -6.11
C VAL A 95 4.47 -13.94 -5.59
N GLN A 96 5.67 -14.47 -5.81
CA GLN A 96 6.90 -13.76 -5.47
C GLN A 96 7.15 -12.64 -6.47
N LEU A 97 7.29 -11.40 -5.99
CA LEU A 97 7.68 -10.26 -6.81
C LEU A 97 9.19 -10.05 -6.82
N GLY A 98 9.88 -10.34 -5.71
CA GLY A 98 11.34 -10.20 -5.59
C GLY A 98 11.75 -9.14 -4.58
N ASN A 99 12.99 -8.66 -4.65
CA ASN A 99 13.59 -7.80 -3.62
C ASN A 99 14.22 -6.50 -4.13
N ASN A 100 14.25 -6.30 -5.44
CA ASN A 100 14.85 -5.14 -6.09
C ASN A 100 13.94 -4.63 -7.21
N LYS A 101 14.21 -3.41 -7.66
CA LYS A 101 13.39 -2.74 -8.67
C LYS A 101 13.21 -3.53 -9.95
N THR A 102 14.30 -4.04 -10.54
CA THR A 102 14.23 -4.76 -11.82
C THR A 102 13.39 -6.04 -11.69
N THR A 103 13.64 -6.87 -10.68
CA THR A 103 12.91 -8.13 -10.50
C THR A 103 11.43 -7.88 -10.19
N ILE A 104 11.13 -6.93 -9.30
CA ILE A 104 9.74 -6.59 -8.93
C ILE A 104 8.98 -6.02 -10.13
N GLY A 105 9.59 -5.11 -10.88
CA GLY A 105 8.99 -4.55 -12.10
C GLY A 105 8.66 -5.63 -13.14
N ASN A 106 9.61 -6.54 -13.40
CA ASN A 106 9.41 -7.64 -14.35
C ASN A 106 8.29 -8.60 -13.90
N ASN A 107 8.25 -8.97 -12.62
CA ASN A 107 7.25 -9.89 -12.10
C ASN A 107 5.86 -9.26 -12.00
N LEU A 108 5.76 -7.95 -11.71
CA LEU A 108 4.49 -7.22 -11.81
C LEU A 108 3.98 -7.16 -13.24
N LEU A 109 4.85 -6.96 -14.24
CA LEU A 109 4.48 -7.00 -15.65
C LEU A 109 4.03 -8.40 -16.08
N ALA A 110 4.77 -9.45 -15.67
CA ALA A 110 4.39 -10.84 -15.94
C ALA A 110 3.04 -11.20 -15.31
N SER A 111 2.74 -10.66 -14.13
CA SER A 111 1.45 -10.85 -13.44
C SER A 111 0.25 -10.21 -14.17
N GLN A 112 0.48 -9.41 -15.22
CA GLN A 112 -0.57 -8.83 -16.06
C GLN A 112 -0.93 -9.68 -17.27
N ALA A 113 -0.33 -10.87 -17.44
CA ALA A 113 -0.56 -11.75 -18.59
C ALA A 113 -2.05 -12.17 -18.71
N ASN A 114 -2.69 -12.48 -17.58
CA ASN A 114 -4.11 -12.82 -17.55
C ASN A 114 -4.91 -11.58 -17.12
N GLN A 115 -5.82 -11.13 -17.97
CA GLN A 115 -6.58 -9.92 -17.74
C GLN A 115 -8.07 -10.21 -17.66
N LYS A 116 -8.76 -9.51 -16.75
CA LYS A 116 -10.23 -9.50 -16.67
C LYS A 116 -10.73 -8.08 -16.41
N SER A 117 -11.96 -7.80 -16.82
CA SER A 117 -12.68 -6.63 -16.33
C SER A 117 -13.21 -6.87 -14.91
N THR A 118 -13.55 -5.78 -14.22
CA THR A 118 -14.21 -5.84 -12.91
C THR A 118 -15.49 -6.68 -12.98
N GLN A 119 -16.28 -6.54 -14.05
CA GLN A 119 -17.52 -7.29 -14.23
C GLN A 119 -17.27 -8.79 -14.44
N GLN A 120 -16.23 -9.17 -15.17
CA GLN A 120 -15.85 -10.57 -15.36
C GLN A 120 -15.41 -11.23 -14.04
N LEU A 121 -14.67 -10.50 -13.20
CA LEU A 121 -14.29 -10.98 -11.87
C LEU A 121 -15.52 -11.20 -10.98
N ILE A 122 -16.45 -10.23 -10.95
CA ILE A 122 -17.70 -10.34 -10.18
C ILE A 122 -18.54 -11.52 -10.67
N ALA A 123 -18.70 -11.66 -11.99
CA ALA A 123 -19.47 -12.75 -12.58
C ALA A 123 -18.88 -14.13 -12.23
N PHE A 124 -17.55 -14.28 -12.26
CA PHE A 124 -16.90 -15.53 -11.84
C PHE A 124 -17.17 -15.83 -10.35
N ASN A 125 -16.96 -14.84 -9.48
CA ASN A 125 -17.14 -15.01 -8.04
C ASN A 125 -18.59 -15.26 -7.60
N ALA A 126 -19.56 -14.84 -8.42
CA ALA A 126 -21.00 -15.02 -8.19
C ALA A 126 -21.57 -16.32 -8.81
N ALA A 127 -20.81 -17.03 -9.65
CA ALA A 127 -21.29 -18.24 -10.30
C ALA A 127 -21.54 -19.35 -9.26
N ASN A 128 -22.70 -20.02 -9.36
CA ASN A 128 -22.97 -21.23 -8.61
C ASN A 128 -22.21 -22.39 -9.29
N ASN A 129 -21.33 -23.06 -8.54
CA ASN A 129 -20.42 -24.12 -9.03
C ASN A 129 -19.45 -23.68 -10.13
N PRO A 130 -18.54 -22.73 -9.85
CA PRO A 130 -17.49 -22.39 -10.80
C PRO A 130 -16.62 -23.63 -11.09
N ILE A 131 -16.19 -23.79 -12.34
CA ILE A 131 -15.15 -24.77 -12.69
C ILE A 131 -13.96 -24.55 -11.74
N PRO A 132 -13.38 -25.60 -11.14
CA PRO A 132 -12.23 -25.45 -10.25
C PRO A 132 -11.10 -24.67 -10.93
N MET A 133 -10.76 -23.52 -10.37
CA MET A 133 -9.65 -22.70 -10.83
C MET A 133 -8.33 -23.33 -10.38
N GLY A 134 -7.37 -23.34 -11.30
CA GLY A 134 -5.97 -23.55 -10.95
C GLY A 134 -5.43 -22.38 -10.14
N GLU A 135 -4.14 -22.43 -9.83
CA GLU A 135 -3.43 -21.28 -9.30
C GLU A 135 -3.33 -20.20 -10.38
N GLU A 136 -4.03 -19.08 -10.16
CA GLU A 136 -4.13 -18.03 -11.17
C GLU A 136 -4.03 -16.65 -10.53
N THR A 137 -3.23 -15.78 -11.18
CA THR A 137 -3.23 -14.34 -10.97
C THR A 137 -3.93 -13.67 -12.14
N VAL A 138 -4.75 -12.67 -11.83
CA VAL A 138 -5.51 -11.86 -12.77
C VAL A 138 -5.26 -10.39 -12.48
N TYR A 139 -4.94 -9.64 -13.53
CA TYR A 139 -4.90 -8.19 -13.52
C TYR A 139 -6.23 -7.61 -14.01
N ILE A 140 -6.76 -6.62 -13.28
CA ILE A 140 -7.99 -5.94 -13.69
C ILE A 140 -7.66 -4.83 -14.67
N ASN A 141 -8.04 -5.02 -15.94
CA ASN A 141 -7.71 -4.09 -17.02
C ASN A 141 -8.82 -3.07 -17.32
N ALA A 142 -10.03 -3.25 -16.77
CA ALA A 142 -11.17 -2.37 -17.00
C ALA A 142 -12.16 -2.33 -15.83
N GLY A 143 -12.81 -1.18 -15.64
CA GLY A 143 -13.84 -0.93 -14.63
C GLY A 143 -13.32 -0.34 -13.32
N PRO A 144 -14.17 -0.25 -12.28
CA PRO A 144 -13.83 0.44 -11.02
C PRO A 144 -12.61 -0.11 -10.26
N LEU A 145 -12.22 -1.36 -10.52
CA LEU A 145 -11.05 -2.01 -9.89
C LEU A 145 -9.83 -2.05 -10.82
N GLN A 146 -9.82 -1.28 -11.91
CA GLN A 146 -8.71 -1.25 -12.86
C GLN A 146 -7.37 -0.95 -12.18
N GLY A 147 -6.33 -1.71 -12.54
CA GLY A 147 -4.99 -1.56 -11.98
C GLY A 147 -4.68 -2.47 -10.78
N LEU A 148 -5.68 -3.20 -10.28
CA LEU A 148 -5.54 -4.09 -9.13
C LEU A 148 -5.26 -5.53 -9.56
N PHE A 149 -4.61 -6.27 -8.66
CA PHE A 149 -4.35 -7.69 -8.83
C PHE A 149 -5.28 -8.53 -7.96
N PHE A 150 -5.80 -9.60 -8.55
CA PHE A 150 -6.59 -10.62 -7.89
C PHE A 150 -5.98 -11.99 -8.18
N GLY A 151 -6.23 -12.95 -7.32
CA GLY A 151 -5.72 -14.29 -7.52
C GLY A 151 -6.44 -15.29 -6.65
N GLY A 152 -6.18 -16.56 -6.92
CA GLY A 152 -6.79 -17.62 -6.15
C GLY A 152 -6.45 -19.00 -6.65
N SER A 153 -6.95 -19.97 -5.90
CA SER A 153 -6.97 -21.38 -6.25
C SER A 153 -8.19 -22.02 -5.62
N ALA A 154 -8.58 -23.22 -6.09
CA ALA A 154 -9.66 -23.97 -5.48
C ALA A 154 -9.48 -24.12 -3.95
N THR A 155 -8.24 -24.38 -3.50
CA THR A 155 -7.93 -24.65 -2.10
C THR A 155 -7.74 -23.39 -1.26
N ALA A 156 -6.94 -22.42 -1.74
CA ALA A 156 -6.54 -21.27 -0.93
C ALA A 156 -7.65 -20.22 -0.77
N THR A 157 -8.48 -20.06 -1.80
CA THR A 157 -9.47 -18.97 -1.87
C THR A 157 -10.89 -19.49 -2.04
N ASN A 158 -11.11 -20.79 -1.84
CA ASN A 158 -12.38 -21.48 -2.04
C ASN A 158 -12.94 -21.24 -3.45
N ASN A 159 -12.08 -21.40 -4.45
CA ASN A 159 -12.41 -21.22 -5.87
C ASN A 159 -12.98 -19.84 -6.23
N LYS A 160 -12.48 -18.78 -5.57
CA LYS A 160 -12.84 -17.39 -5.85
C LYS A 160 -11.61 -16.54 -6.07
N TYR A 161 -11.71 -15.55 -6.94
CA TYR A 161 -10.69 -14.50 -7.01
C TYR A 161 -10.81 -13.60 -5.78
N GLN A 162 -9.71 -13.52 -5.04
CA GLN A 162 -9.56 -12.61 -3.91
C GLN A 162 -8.49 -11.56 -4.22
N PRO A 163 -8.52 -10.38 -3.58
CA PRO A 163 -7.52 -9.36 -3.79
C PRO A 163 -6.14 -9.88 -3.39
N LEU A 164 -5.16 -9.65 -4.25
CA LEU A 164 -3.77 -9.99 -3.96
C LEU A 164 -3.16 -8.89 -3.09
N ASN A 165 -3.05 -9.19 -1.80
CA ASN A 165 -2.52 -8.28 -0.80
C ASN A 165 -0.98 -8.26 -0.81
N MET A 166 -0.42 -7.12 -0.43
CA MET A 166 1.01 -6.99 -0.24
C MET A 166 1.48 -7.83 0.94
N LEU A 167 2.63 -8.47 0.73
CA LEU A 167 3.41 -9.15 1.75
C LEU A 167 4.88 -8.73 1.58
N ASP A 168 5.48 -8.15 2.62
CA ASP A 168 6.91 -7.90 2.65
C ASP A 168 7.55 -8.34 3.97
N PHE A 169 8.73 -8.93 3.87
CA PHE A 169 9.50 -9.42 5.01
C PHE A 169 11.00 -9.34 4.75
N ARG A 170 11.82 -9.49 5.81
CA ARG A 170 13.27 -9.63 5.65
C ARG A 170 13.55 -11.13 5.47
N PRO A 171 14.31 -11.57 4.45
CA PRO A 171 14.68 -12.97 4.30
C PRO A 171 15.30 -13.52 5.60
N GLY A 172 14.90 -14.72 5.99
CA GLY A 172 15.32 -15.37 7.23
C GLY A 172 14.66 -14.83 8.52
N ALA A 173 13.78 -13.83 8.43
CA ALA A 173 12.98 -13.43 9.58
C ALA A 173 11.92 -14.49 9.91
N VAL A 174 11.73 -14.76 11.20
CA VAL A 174 10.67 -15.66 11.68
C VAL A 174 9.35 -14.90 11.85
N ASN A 175 9.46 -13.64 12.32
CA ASN A 175 8.35 -12.71 12.58
C ASN A 175 8.65 -11.35 11.90
N GLY A 176 7.76 -10.36 12.05
CA GLY A 176 7.99 -8.99 11.51
C GLY A 176 7.65 -8.85 10.02
N VAL A 177 6.70 -9.68 9.59
CA VAL A 177 6.01 -9.56 8.31
C VAL A 177 5.17 -8.29 8.29
N HIS A 178 5.25 -7.53 7.21
CA HIS A 178 4.22 -6.55 6.90
C HIS A 178 3.31 -7.18 5.86
N ARG A 179 2.01 -7.17 6.14
CA ARG A 179 1.00 -7.76 5.27
C ARG A 179 -0.26 -6.91 5.28
N GLY A 180 -0.97 -6.95 4.16
CA GLY A 180 -2.28 -6.33 4.01
C GLY A 180 -2.32 -5.29 2.90
N HIS A 181 -3.56 -4.91 2.55
CA HIS A 181 -3.92 -4.05 1.41
C HIS A 181 -3.55 -4.64 0.05
N THR A 182 -4.47 -4.52 -0.88
CA THR A 182 -4.39 -5.01 -2.26
C THR A 182 -3.31 -4.26 -3.03
N VAL A 183 -2.45 -4.99 -3.74
CA VAL A 183 -1.43 -4.41 -4.62
C VAL A 183 -2.09 -3.75 -5.83
N THR A 184 -1.58 -2.58 -6.20
CA THR A 184 -2.07 -1.77 -7.32
C THR A 184 -0.90 -1.21 -8.13
N MET A 185 -1.06 -1.21 -9.45
CA MET A 185 -0.09 -0.62 -10.37
C MET A 185 0.04 0.91 -10.16
N PRO A 186 1.25 1.49 -10.31
CA PRO A 186 1.49 2.92 -10.13
C PRO A 186 0.51 3.83 -10.88
N GLN A 187 0.12 3.45 -12.09
CA GLN A 187 -0.79 4.23 -12.94
C GLN A 187 -2.17 4.42 -12.28
N ALA A 188 -2.73 3.37 -11.69
CA ALA A 188 -4.01 3.46 -11.00
C ALA A 188 -3.92 4.25 -9.69
N ILE A 189 -2.79 4.16 -8.99
CA ILE A 189 -2.52 5.01 -7.83
C ILE A 189 -2.41 6.48 -8.21
N THR A 190 -1.65 6.79 -9.26
CA THR A 190 -1.53 8.15 -9.79
C THR A 190 -2.91 8.68 -10.19
N GLY A 191 -3.70 7.90 -10.93
CA GLY A 191 -5.08 8.28 -11.28
C GLY A 191 -5.97 8.51 -10.05
N PHE A 192 -5.83 7.69 -9.00
CA PHE A 192 -6.52 7.89 -7.73
C PHE A 192 -6.14 9.22 -7.07
N TYR A 193 -4.85 9.52 -6.94
CA TYR A 193 -4.39 10.76 -6.34
C TYR A 193 -4.79 11.97 -7.16
N GLU A 194 -4.60 11.96 -8.48
CA GLU A 194 -4.93 13.11 -9.31
C GLU A 194 -6.44 13.39 -9.38
N SER A 195 -7.28 12.36 -9.33
CA SER A 195 -8.74 12.56 -9.33
C SER A 195 -9.30 13.01 -7.98
N ARG A 196 -8.78 12.49 -6.85
CA ARG A 196 -9.33 12.77 -5.52
C ARG A 196 -8.58 13.85 -4.76
N PHE A 197 -7.28 13.96 -4.98
CA PHE A 197 -6.37 14.85 -4.25
C PHE A 197 -5.33 15.49 -5.19
N PRO A 198 -5.75 16.30 -6.18
CA PRO A 198 -4.85 16.88 -7.17
C PRO A 198 -3.58 17.48 -6.54
N GLY A 199 -2.42 17.14 -7.11
CA GLY A 199 -1.10 17.61 -6.67
C GLY A 199 -0.53 16.96 -5.40
N LEU A 200 -1.32 16.19 -4.63
CA LEU A 200 -0.84 15.58 -3.39
C LEU A 200 0.29 14.57 -3.63
N LEU A 201 0.21 13.79 -4.71
CA LEU A 201 1.27 12.83 -5.06
C LEU A 201 2.59 13.57 -5.35
N THR A 202 2.54 14.67 -6.10
CA THR A 202 3.70 15.52 -6.37
C THR A 202 4.33 16.04 -5.08
N CYS A 203 3.51 16.49 -4.12
CA CYS A 203 4.00 16.92 -2.81
C CYS A 203 4.70 15.78 -2.05
N LEU A 204 4.14 14.57 -2.05
CA LEU A 204 4.79 13.40 -1.42
C LEU A 204 6.17 13.11 -2.04
N MET A 205 6.34 13.33 -3.35
CA MET A 205 7.62 13.14 -4.04
C MET A 205 8.68 14.18 -3.65
N GLN A 206 8.30 15.34 -3.09
CA GLN A 206 9.27 16.36 -2.65
C GLN A 206 10.15 15.88 -1.49
N ALA A 207 9.66 14.94 -0.70
CA ALA A 207 10.43 14.33 0.38
C ALA A 207 11.68 13.55 -0.10
N GLY A 208 11.80 13.25 -1.40
CA GLY A 208 13.03 12.71 -1.99
C GLY A 208 13.97 13.77 -2.60
N GLN A 209 13.52 15.01 -2.72
CA GLN A 209 14.20 16.07 -3.47
C GLN A 209 14.74 17.18 -2.57
N SER A 210 13.94 17.61 -1.59
CA SER A 210 14.26 18.70 -0.68
C SER A 210 13.99 18.31 0.77
N LYS A 211 14.52 19.14 1.68
CA LYS A 211 14.23 19.02 3.11
C LYS A 211 12.78 19.44 3.34
N GLN A 212 12.03 18.57 3.99
CA GLN A 212 10.64 18.79 4.38
C GLN A 212 10.54 19.12 5.86
N GLU A 213 9.74 20.13 6.17
CA GLU A 213 9.48 20.57 7.53
C GLU A 213 8.02 20.94 7.73
N LEU A 214 7.55 20.77 8.96
CA LEU A 214 6.23 21.21 9.38
C LEU A 214 6.36 22.50 10.13
N THR A 215 5.71 23.53 9.61
CA THR A 215 5.72 24.85 10.24
C THR A 215 4.41 25.06 10.99
N ILE A 216 4.48 25.09 12.31
CA ILE A 216 3.34 25.38 13.19
C ILE A 216 3.48 26.84 13.64
N PRO A 217 2.62 27.77 13.19
CA PRO A 217 2.65 29.14 13.69
C PRO A 217 2.23 29.16 15.17
N LEU A 218 2.91 29.98 15.97
CA LEU A 218 2.64 30.18 17.40
C LEU A 218 2.13 31.61 17.59
N PRO A 219 0.80 31.85 17.48
CA PRO A 219 0.24 33.21 17.39
C PRO A 219 0.58 34.09 18.59
N SER A 220 0.67 33.50 19.79
CA SER A 220 0.98 34.21 21.03
C SER A 220 2.40 34.79 21.08
N THR A 221 3.32 34.30 20.24
CA THR A 221 4.72 34.74 20.22
C THR A 221 5.15 35.33 18.87
N GLY A 222 4.30 35.24 17.83
CA GLY A 222 4.66 35.59 16.45
C GLY A 222 5.76 34.72 15.85
N ARG A 223 6.15 33.63 16.51
CA ARG A 223 7.17 32.68 16.04
C ARG A 223 6.50 31.49 15.36
N SER A 224 7.29 30.67 14.69
CA SER A 224 6.85 29.35 14.22
C SER A 224 7.75 28.26 14.78
N LEU A 225 7.14 27.12 15.13
CA LEU A 225 7.85 25.87 15.40
C LEU A 225 8.05 25.13 14.08
N SER A 226 9.31 24.83 13.74
CA SER A 226 9.63 23.98 12.60
C SER A 226 9.99 22.58 13.06
N ILE A 227 9.30 21.56 12.53
CA ILE A 227 9.53 20.15 12.84
C ILE A 227 10.03 19.46 11.56
N PRO A 228 11.31 19.05 11.49
CA PRO A 228 11.81 18.36 10.30
C PRO A 228 11.18 16.98 10.16
N ILE A 229 10.77 16.66 8.93
CA ILE A 229 10.26 15.33 8.58
C ILE A 229 11.43 14.34 8.51
N ARG A 230 11.25 13.20 9.17
CA ARG A 230 12.21 12.11 9.24
C ARG A 230 11.53 10.79 8.92
N SER A 231 12.29 9.86 8.38
CA SER A 231 11.85 8.48 8.24
C SER A 231 11.76 7.77 9.59
N ASN A 232 11.01 6.67 9.63
CA ASN A 232 10.84 5.78 10.78
C ASN A 232 10.32 6.50 12.05
N VAL A 233 9.69 7.66 11.88
CA VAL A 233 8.97 8.41 12.91
C VAL A 233 7.50 8.48 12.50
N GLU A 234 6.61 8.17 13.44
CA GLU A 234 5.17 8.33 13.26
C GLU A 234 4.75 9.75 13.66
N TYR A 235 4.08 10.46 12.76
CA TYR A 235 3.63 11.83 12.96
C TYR A 235 2.10 11.88 13.02
N PHE A 236 1.56 12.58 14.00
CA PHE A 236 0.11 12.84 14.14
C PHE A 236 -0.74 11.56 14.22
N PRO A 237 -0.50 10.68 15.22
CA PRO A 237 -1.40 9.57 15.49
C PRO A 237 -2.81 10.08 15.83
N GLN A 238 -3.81 9.24 15.61
CA GLN A 238 -5.23 9.57 15.84
C GLN A 238 -5.49 10.04 17.28
N THR A 239 -4.68 9.58 18.23
CA THR A 239 -4.73 10.00 19.65
C THR A 239 -4.40 11.47 19.89
N MET A 240 -3.89 12.20 18.88
CA MET A 240 -3.69 13.66 18.95
C MET A 240 -4.96 14.46 18.59
N PHE A 241 -6.00 13.80 18.11
CA PHE A 241 -7.29 14.41 17.71
C PHE A 241 -8.36 14.07 18.74
N ASP A 242 -9.53 14.72 18.66
CA ASP A 242 -10.61 14.49 19.63
C ASP A 242 -11.17 13.06 19.52
N THR A 243 -10.64 12.16 20.34
CA THR A 243 -11.03 10.74 20.35
C THR A 243 -12.38 10.47 21.00
N SER A 244 -13.05 11.47 21.58
CA SER A 244 -14.40 11.30 22.14
C SER A 244 -15.44 10.93 21.06
N ASN A 245 -15.17 11.31 19.80
CA ASN A 245 -15.88 10.87 18.62
C ASN A 245 -14.89 10.32 17.57
N PRO A 246 -14.66 9.00 17.51
CA PRO A 246 -13.66 8.39 16.63
C PRO A 246 -13.85 8.71 15.13
N ALA A 247 -15.10 8.83 14.68
CA ALA A 247 -15.41 9.16 13.29
C ALA A 247 -15.01 10.60 12.96
N GLN A 248 -15.23 11.54 13.89
CA GLN A 248 -14.79 12.92 13.74
C GLN A 248 -13.26 13.03 13.82
N ALA A 249 -12.63 12.31 14.74
CA ALA A 249 -11.17 12.25 14.87
C ALA A 249 -10.49 11.83 13.56
N GLU A 250 -11.07 10.86 12.85
CA GLU A 250 -10.55 10.38 11.57
C GLU A 250 -10.64 11.45 10.47
N VAL A 251 -11.78 12.16 10.39
CA VAL A 251 -11.96 13.28 9.44
C VAL A 251 -10.98 14.42 9.72
N GLU A 252 -10.81 14.79 10.99
CA GLU A 252 -9.86 15.83 11.41
C GLU A 252 -8.42 15.43 11.10
N GLN A 253 -8.04 14.19 11.43
CA GLN A 253 -6.73 13.64 11.10
C GLN A 253 -6.47 13.68 9.60
N GLN A 254 -7.47 13.31 8.79
CA GLN A 254 -7.37 13.33 7.34
C GLN A 254 -7.16 14.74 6.78
N ALA A 255 -7.98 15.70 7.21
CA ALA A 255 -7.87 17.09 6.79
C ALA A 255 -6.51 17.70 7.18
N PHE A 256 -6.05 17.40 8.39
CA PHE A 256 -4.76 17.85 8.90
C PHE A 256 -3.59 17.28 8.07
N LEU A 257 -3.58 15.95 7.86
CA LEU A 257 -2.50 15.29 7.12
C LEU A 257 -2.45 15.74 5.65
N MET A 258 -3.59 15.99 5.00
CA MET A 258 -3.61 16.56 3.66
C MET A 258 -2.99 17.96 3.60
N THR A 259 -3.38 18.83 4.52
CA THR A 259 -2.83 20.20 4.61
C THR A 259 -1.33 20.17 4.83
N MET A 260 -0.89 19.29 5.73
CA MET A 260 0.52 19.08 6.05
C MET A 260 1.32 18.61 4.84
N ILE A 261 0.86 17.56 4.14
CA ILE A 261 1.60 17.04 2.99
C ILE A 261 1.64 18.07 1.86
N ARG A 262 0.56 18.83 1.65
CA ARG A 262 0.53 19.89 0.63
C ARG A 262 1.47 21.07 0.92
N SER A 263 1.93 21.22 2.16
CA SER A 263 2.96 22.20 2.48
C SER A 263 4.39 21.72 2.18
N PHE A 264 4.55 20.50 1.66
CA PHE A 264 5.87 20.02 1.22
C PHE A 264 6.32 20.82 0.00
N SER A 265 7.53 21.37 0.08
CA SER A 265 8.12 22.27 -0.92
C SER A 265 9.61 22.02 -1.13
#